data_AF-A0A929NVP4-F1
#
_entry.id   AF-A0A929NVP4-F1
#
_cell.length_a   1.000
_cell.length_b   1.000
_cell.length_c   1.000
_cell.angle_alpha   90.00
_cell.angle_beta   90.00
_cell.angle_gamma   90.00
#
_symmetry.space_group_name_H-M   'P 1'
#
loop_
_entity.id
_entity.type
_entity.pdbx_description
1 polymer ?
#
loop_
_entity_poly.entity_id
_entity_poly.type
_entity_poly.pdbx_seq_one_letter_code
_entity_poly.pdbx_strand_id
1 'polypeptide(L)'
;MNNKFDALENKTVDQARTAQGLQDNFQQTRTALLESQSNTQSKMEQRFGDVQQALEKRLGEMSQVSTERFGGMQQSIEKRLGEMSKDSIASFAKSNNDLHELLQKRLNDISGQVEQRLNKGFEKTTETFTDVVKRLALIDEAQKRITELSSNVVSLQEVLTDKRSRGAFGEVQMAGLISNIMPEGSYALQYSLSNGTRVDCMMFLPDPTGHIA
;
A
#
# COMPACT_ATOMS: atom_id res chain seq x y z
N MET A 1 -97.21 107.08 51.13
CA MET A 1 -96.99 105.99 50.17
C MET A 1 -95.50 105.86 49.81
N ASN A 2 -94.60 105.59 50.77
CA ASN A 2 -93.14 105.58 50.48
C ASN A 2 -92.38 104.30 50.87
N ASN A 3 -93.04 103.28 51.45
CA ASN A 3 -92.36 102.06 51.93
C ASN A 3 -92.43 100.86 50.96
N LYS A 4 -93.04 101.02 49.76
CA LYS A 4 -93.24 99.91 48.80
C LYS A 4 -92.28 99.96 47.59
N PHE A 5 -91.59 101.09 47.39
CA PHE A 5 -90.60 101.27 46.31
C PHE A 5 -89.20 100.81 46.74
N ASP A 6 -88.75 101.15 47.96
CA ASP A 6 -87.44 100.72 48.50
C ASP A 6 -87.31 99.19 48.65
N ALA A 7 -88.41 98.48 48.90
CA ALA A 7 -88.41 97.02 49.05
C ALA A 7 -88.28 96.27 47.70
N LEU A 8 -88.59 96.92 46.58
CA LEU A 8 -88.43 96.34 45.24
C LEU A 8 -87.02 96.59 44.69
N GLU A 9 -86.41 97.73 45.01
CA GLU A 9 -85.04 98.09 44.63
C GLU A 9 -83.99 97.28 45.40
N ASN A 10 -84.21 96.99 46.68
CA ASN A 10 -83.31 96.13 47.47
C ASN A 10 -83.33 94.67 46.97
N LYS A 11 -84.49 94.18 46.50
CA LYS A 11 -84.64 92.81 46.02
C LYS A 11 -83.99 92.59 44.65
N THR A 12 -84.02 93.60 43.77
CA THR A 12 -83.30 93.58 42.48
C THR A 12 -81.78 93.74 42.65
N VAL A 13 -81.32 94.53 43.63
CA VAL A 13 -79.88 94.65 43.94
C VAL A 13 -79.32 93.35 44.55
N ASP A 14 -80.06 92.67 45.43
CA ASP A 14 -79.67 91.36 45.95
C ASP A 14 -79.73 90.25 44.89
N GLN A 15 -80.69 90.30 43.96
CA GLN A 15 -80.73 89.40 42.80
C GLN A 15 -79.57 89.66 41.82
N ALA A 16 -79.15 90.91 41.63
CA ALA A 16 -77.98 91.25 40.82
C ALA A 16 -76.68 90.80 41.49
N ARG A 17 -76.53 91.01 42.80
CA ARG A 17 -75.35 90.53 43.57
C ARG A 17 -75.25 89.02 43.60
N THR A 18 -76.37 88.32 43.74
CA THR A 18 -76.40 86.85 43.68
C THR A 18 -76.11 86.32 42.27
N ALA A 19 -76.62 86.96 41.21
CA ALA A 19 -76.29 86.62 39.83
C ALA A 19 -74.80 86.86 39.52
N GLN A 20 -74.22 87.95 40.03
CA GLN A 20 -72.81 88.30 39.85
C GLN A 20 -71.89 87.34 40.64
N GLY A 21 -72.25 86.99 41.87
CA GLY A 21 -71.54 85.98 42.66
C GLY A 21 -71.62 84.57 42.05
N LEU A 22 -72.75 84.21 41.44
CA LEU A 22 -72.88 82.96 40.66
C LEU A 22 -72.02 82.97 39.40
N GLN A 23 -71.94 84.11 38.71
CA GLN A 23 -71.09 84.29 37.53
C GLN A 23 -69.61 84.17 37.88
N ASP A 24 -69.16 84.79 38.97
CA ASP A 24 -67.78 84.72 39.45
C ASP A 24 -67.41 83.30 39.90
N ASN A 25 -68.33 82.61 40.58
CA ASN A 25 -68.14 81.23 41.01
C ASN A 25 -68.07 80.27 39.80
N PHE A 26 -68.90 80.51 38.78
CA PHE A 26 -68.83 79.78 37.51
C PHE A 26 -67.53 80.06 36.75
N GLN A 27 -67.04 81.30 36.73
CA GLN A 27 -65.75 81.63 36.14
C GLN A 27 -64.59 80.99 36.90
N GLN A 28 -64.56 81.05 38.22
CA GLN A 28 -63.55 80.37 39.04
C GLN A 28 -63.55 78.86 38.81
N THR A 29 -64.73 78.25 38.78
CA THR A 29 -64.88 76.81 38.51
C THR A 29 -64.36 76.46 37.11
N ARG A 30 -64.65 77.29 36.10
CA ARG A 30 -64.14 77.09 34.74
C ARG A 30 -62.61 77.23 34.67
N THR A 31 -62.03 78.21 35.35
CA THR A 31 -60.58 78.42 35.36
C THR A 31 -59.86 77.29 36.09
N ALA A 32 -60.36 76.87 37.26
CA ALA A 32 -59.83 75.73 38.00
C ALA A 32 -59.96 74.41 37.21
N LEU A 33 -61.03 74.24 36.43
CA LEU A 33 -61.19 73.10 35.55
C LEU A 33 -60.17 73.11 34.40
N LEU A 34 -59.95 74.25 33.75
CA LEU A 34 -58.93 74.41 32.70
C LEU A 34 -57.52 74.17 33.24
N GLU A 35 -57.22 74.65 34.45
CA GLU A 35 -55.93 74.46 35.11
C GLU A 35 -55.74 73.00 35.55
N SER A 36 -56.78 72.34 36.06
CA SER A 36 -56.78 70.91 36.36
C SER A 36 -56.60 70.04 35.11
N GLN A 37 -57.27 70.41 34.00
CA GLN A 37 -57.12 69.75 32.70
C GLN A 37 -55.70 69.94 32.14
N SER A 38 -55.14 71.15 32.23
CA SER A 38 -53.76 71.44 31.83
C SER A 38 -52.75 70.66 32.67
N ASN A 39 -52.94 70.62 33.99
CA ASN A 39 -52.10 69.83 34.89
C ASN A 39 -52.18 68.33 34.62
N THR A 40 -53.36 67.79 34.31
CA THR A 40 -53.52 66.38 33.96
C THR A 40 -52.90 66.05 32.61
N GLN A 41 -53.02 66.94 31.63
CA GLN A 41 -52.37 66.79 30.32
C GLN A 41 -50.85 66.85 30.43
N SER A 42 -50.29 67.81 31.16
CA SER A 42 -48.84 67.94 31.37
C SER A 42 -48.26 66.73 32.12
N LYS A 43 -48.96 66.21 33.14
CA LYS A 43 -48.58 64.95 33.81
C LYS A 43 -48.63 63.75 32.85
N MET A 44 -49.60 63.71 31.94
CA MET A 44 -49.70 62.65 30.94
C MET A 44 -48.53 62.70 29.95
N GLU A 45 -48.17 63.89 29.47
CA GLU A 45 -47.00 64.10 28.60
C GLU A 45 -45.70 63.72 29.31
N GLN A 46 -45.53 64.11 30.58
CA GLN A 46 -44.38 63.74 31.38
C GLN A 46 -44.28 62.22 31.57
N ARG A 47 -45.38 61.56 31.95
CA ARG A 47 -45.43 60.08 32.06
C ARG A 47 -45.08 59.39 30.75
N PHE A 48 -45.55 59.92 29.63
CA PHE A 48 -45.25 59.37 28.31
C PHE A 48 -43.77 59.51 27.98
N GLY A 49 -43.16 60.66 28.27
CA GLY A 49 -41.72 60.89 28.15
C GLY A 49 -40.89 59.94 29.01
N ASP A 50 -41.27 59.75 30.28
CA ASP A 50 -40.58 58.83 31.20
C ASP A 50 -40.65 57.38 30.72
N VAL A 51 -41.83 56.95 30.24
CA VAL A 51 -42.02 55.60 29.69
C VAL A 51 -41.22 55.40 28.41
N GLN A 52 -41.20 56.40 27.52
CA GLN A 52 -40.40 56.35 26.29
C GLN A 52 -38.90 56.24 26.61
N GLN A 53 -38.37 57.07 27.52
CA GLN A 53 -36.97 56.99 27.94
C GLN A 53 -36.64 55.65 28.60
N ALA A 54 -37.52 55.11 29.44
CA ALA A 54 -37.32 53.81 30.05
C ALA A 54 -37.28 52.68 29.00
N LEU A 55 -38.12 52.76 27.96
CA LEU A 55 -38.13 51.84 26.83
C LEU A 55 -36.84 51.92 26.01
N GLU A 56 -36.40 53.13 25.64
CA GLU A 56 -35.15 53.35 24.90
C GLU A 56 -33.94 52.82 25.67
N LYS A 57 -33.86 53.13 26.98
CA LYS A 57 -32.80 52.63 27.85
C LYS A 57 -32.80 51.10 27.92
N ARG A 58 -33.97 50.48 28.10
CA ARG A 58 -34.09 49.02 28.17
C ARG A 58 -33.75 48.34 26.84
N LEU A 59 -34.10 48.95 25.71
CA LEU A 59 -33.70 48.46 24.39
C LEU A 59 -32.18 48.56 24.21
N GLY A 60 -31.56 49.66 24.65
CA GLY A 60 -30.12 49.86 24.63
C GLY A 60 -29.37 48.82 25.46
N GLU A 61 -29.78 48.63 26.73
CA GLU A 61 -29.20 47.62 27.62
C GLU A 61 -29.38 46.20 27.05
N MET A 62 -30.55 45.87 26.53
CA MET A 62 -30.81 44.57 25.91
C MET A 62 -29.93 44.34 24.67
N SER A 63 -29.77 45.36 23.83
CA SER A 63 -28.89 45.32 22.67
C SER A 63 -27.44 45.07 23.09
N GLN A 64 -26.95 45.83 24.07
CA GLN A 64 -25.58 45.69 24.58
C GLN A 64 -25.31 44.30 25.16
N VAL A 65 -26.21 43.79 26.01
CA VAL A 65 -26.10 42.43 26.57
C VAL A 65 -26.14 41.38 25.47
N SER A 66 -26.94 41.58 24.43
CA SER A 66 -26.99 40.69 23.26
C SER A 66 -25.63 40.68 22.54
N THR A 67 -25.04 41.85 22.27
CA THR A 67 -23.72 41.98 21.64
C THR A 67 -22.61 41.33 22.48
N GLU A 68 -22.61 41.54 23.80
CA GLU A 68 -21.62 40.92 24.70
C GLU A 68 -21.74 39.39 24.72
N ARG A 69 -22.98 38.85 24.80
CA ARG A 69 -23.23 37.41 24.72
C ARG A 69 -22.78 36.84 23.38
N PHE A 70 -23.05 37.54 22.28
CA PHE A 70 -22.65 37.12 20.95
C PHE A 70 -21.13 37.14 20.79
N GLY A 71 -20.45 38.17 21.30
CA GLY A 71 -19.00 38.26 21.32
C GLY A 71 -18.35 37.13 22.13
N GLY A 72 -18.88 36.85 23.32
CA GLY A 72 -18.40 35.73 24.15
C GLY A 72 -18.63 34.36 23.50
N MET A 73 -19.78 34.18 22.85
CA MET A 73 -20.08 32.95 22.09
C MET A 73 -19.14 32.79 20.89
N GLN A 74 -18.93 33.84 20.10
CA GLN A 74 -18.01 33.82 18.96
C GLN A 74 -16.58 33.48 19.41
N GLN A 75 -16.09 34.10 20.48
CA GLN A 75 -14.76 33.82 21.02
C GLN A 75 -14.64 32.38 21.53
N SER A 76 -15.69 31.83 22.16
CA SER A 76 -15.72 30.42 22.58
C SER A 76 -15.67 29.48 21.38
N ILE A 77 -16.35 29.80 20.27
CA ILE A 77 -16.32 29.00 19.05
C ILE A 77 -14.93 29.04 18.41
N GLU A 78 -14.34 30.23 18.28
CA GLU A 78 -12.98 30.38 17.75
C GLU A 78 -11.95 29.60 18.57
N LYS A 79 -12.04 29.67 19.90
CA LYS A 79 -11.15 28.92 20.79
C LYS A 79 -11.32 27.41 20.63
N ARG A 80 -12.56 26.92 20.63
CA ARG A 80 -12.85 25.48 20.42
C ARG A 80 -12.40 25.00 19.05
N LEU A 81 -12.59 25.80 18.01
CA LEU A 81 -12.14 25.47 16.65
C LEU A 81 -10.60 25.44 16.59
N GLY A 82 -9.92 26.36 17.26
CA GLY A 82 -8.47 26.36 17.38
C GLY A 82 -7.92 25.14 18.12
N GLU A 83 -8.54 24.77 19.25
CA GLU A 83 -8.19 23.57 20.02
C GLU A 83 -8.43 22.29 19.18
N MET A 84 -9.60 22.16 18.56
CA MET A 84 -9.94 21.02 17.69
C MET A 84 -8.99 20.90 16.49
N SER A 85 -8.63 22.03 15.87
CA SER A 85 -7.65 22.07 14.78
C SER A 85 -6.28 21.59 15.25
N LYS A 86 -5.81 22.07 16.41
CA LYS A 86 -4.53 21.66 17.00
C LYS A 86 -4.51 20.17 17.34
N ASP A 87 -5.58 19.65 17.94
CA ASP A 87 -5.71 18.23 18.26
C ASP A 87 -5.77 17.35 17.00
N SER A 88 -6.43 17.83 15.95
CA SER A 88 -6.47 17.15 14.65
C SER A 88 -5.10 17.10 13.99
N ILE A 89 -4.35 18.22 14.00
CA ILE A 89 -2.98 18.29 13.48
C ILE A 89 -2.05 17.36 14.27
N ALA A 90 -2.14 17.38 15.60
CA ALA A 90 -1.33 16.51 16.46
C ALA A 90 -1.62 15.01 16.21
N SER A 91 -2.90 14.66 16.08
CA SER A 91 -3.33 13.29 15.78
C SER A 91 -2.87 12.83 14.40
N PHE A 92 -2.97 13.72 13.40
CA PHE A 92 -2.48 13.45 12.05
C PHE A 92 -0.96 13.27 12.02
N ALA A 93 -0.21 14.17 12.66
CA ALA A 93 1.24 14.07 12.74
C ALA A 93 1.69 12.76 13.42
N LYS A 94 1.01 12.35 14.50
CA LYS A 94 1.26 11.08 15.17
C LYS A 94 1.00 9.89 14.23
N SER A 95 -0.19 9.83 13.62
CA SER A 95 -0.55 8.76 12.67
C SER A 95 0.43 8.67 11.51
N ASN A 96 0.87 9.80 10.97
CA ASN A 96 1.85 9.85 9.89
C ASN A 96 3.22 9.31 10.33
N ASN A 97 3.66 9.63 11.55
CA ASN A 97 4.90 9.08 12.11
C ASN A 97 4.81 7.57 12.34
N ASP A 98 3.70 7.09 12.92
CA ASP A 98 3.46 5.66 13.15
C ASP A 98 3.47 4.88 11.82
N LEU A 99 2.85 5.45 10.77
CA LEU A 99 2.87 4.89 9.43
C LEU A 99 4.29 4.86 8.84
N HIS A 100 5.06 5.94 8.99
CA HIS A 100 6.46 5.98 8.56
C HIS A 100 7.32 4.92 9.26
N GLU A 101 7.15 4.72 10.56
CA GLU A 101 7.86 3.70 11.32
C GLU A 101 7.51 2.29 10.86
N LEU A 102 6.21 2.01 10.65
CA LEU A 102 5.75 0.72 10.11
C LEU A 102 6.30 0.46 8.70
N LEU A 103 6.32 1.48 7.83
CA LEU A 103 6.91 1.36 6.51
C LEU A 103 8.41 1.09 6.57
N GLN A 104 9.16 1.81 7.41
CA GLN A 104 10.59 1.56 7.60
C GLN A 104 10.85 0.12 8.07
N LYS A 105 10.08 -0.36 9.05
CA LYS A 105 10.18 -1.73 9.54
C LYS A 105 9.88 -2.74 8.43
N ARG A 106 8.79 -2.55 7.67
CA ARG A 106 8.42 -3.42 6.54
C ARG A 106 9.51 -3.44 5.46
N LEU A 107 10.10 -2.30 5.14
CA LEU A 107 11.18 -2.19 4.15
C LEU A 107 12.44 -2.92 4.62
N ASN A 108 12.81 -2.77 5.89
CA ASN A 108 13.94 -3.49 6.46
C ASN A 108 13.70 -5.02 6.45
N ASP A 109 12.51 -5.47 6.82
CA ASP A 109 12.13 -6.88 6.78
C ASP A 109 12.18 -7.43 5.34
N ILE A 110 11.65 -6.69 4.37
CA ILE A 110 11.71 -7.06 2.94
C ILE A 110 13.17 -7.10 2.48
N SER A 111 13.99 -6.12 2.82
CA SER A 111 15.40 -6.08 2.43
C SER A 111 16.15 -7.29 2.97
N GLY A 112 15.94 -7.64 4.24
CA GLY A 112 16.56 -8.82 4.85
C GLY A 112 16.08 -10.13 4.21
N GLN A 113 14.78 -10.25 3.90
CA GLN A 113 14.25 -11.42 3.19
C GLN A 113 14.80 -11.55 1.76
N VAL A 114 14.94 -10.42 1.05
CA VAL A 114 15.52 -10.40 -0.30
C VAL A 114 16.98 -10.81 -0.26
N GLU A 115 17.77 -10.27 0.66
CA GLU A 115 19.17 -10.65 0.85
C GLU A 115 19.30 -12.16 1.15
N GLN A 116 18.49 -12.69 2.07
CA GLN A 116 18.50 -14.11 2.41
C GLN A 116 18.12 -14.99 1.21
N ARG A 117 17.11 -14.59 0.42
CA ARG A 117 16.68 -15.33 -0.77
C ARG A 117 17.74 -15.27 -1.89
N LEU A 118 18.37 -14.11 -2.09
CA LEU A 118 19.45 -13.96 -3.05
C LEU A 118 20.65 -14.82 -2.68
N ASN A 119 21.10 -14.77 -1.42
CA ASN A 119 22.22 -15.59 -0.95
C ASN A 119 21.94 -17.09 -1.10
N LYS A 120 20.75 -17.57 -0.69
CA LYS A 120 20.34 -18.96 -0.92
C LYS A 120 20.25 -19.32 -2.40
N GLY A 121 19.79 -18.39 -3.24
CA GLY A 121 19.75 -18.53 -4.68
C GLY A 121 21.15 -18.72 -5.26
N PHE A 122 22.09 -17.86 -4.88
CA PHE A 122 23.49 -17.94 -5.30
C PHE A 122 24.16 -19.24 -4.84
N GLU A 123 23.99 -19.66 -3.59
CA GLU A 123 24.50 -20.94 -3.09
C GLU A 123 24.00 -22.10 -3.94
N LYS A 124 22.69 -22.18 -4.18
CA LYS A 124 22.08 -23.24 -4.99
C LYS A 124 22.52 -23.19 -6.45
N THR A 125 22.68 -22.00 -7.03
CA THR A 125 23.20 -21.82 -8.38
C THR A 125 24.66 -22.28 -8.47
N THR A 126 25.51 -21.92 -7.50
CA THR A 126 26.91 -22.36 -7.45
C THR A 126 27.02 -23.87 -7.29
N GLU A 127 26.19 -24.49 -6.44
CA GLU A 127 26.10 -25.95 -6.30
C GLU A 127 25.73 -26.60 -7.64
N THR A 128 24.65 -26.11 -8.26
CA THR A 128 24.19 -26.63 -9.56
C THR A 128 25.26 -26.47 -10.64
N PHE A 129 25.94 -25.32 -10.68
CA PHE A 129 27.02 -25.06 -11.63
C PHE A 129 28.20 -26.00 -11.40
N THR A 130 28.58 -26.23 -10.15
CA THR A 130 29.64 -27.18 -9.78
C THR A 130 29.29 -28.60 -10.24
N ASP A 131 28.05 -29.03 -10.07
CA ASP A 131 27.60 -30.34 -10.54
C ASP A 131 27.55 -30.45 -12.07
N VAL A 132 27.19 -29.37 -12.77
CA VAL A 132 27.30 -29.31 -14.24
C VAL A 132 28.75 -29.46 -14.68
N VAL A 133 29.69 -28.75 -14.03
CA VAL A 133 31.13 -28.86 -14.34
C VAL A 133 31.64 -30.29 -14.09
N LYS A 134 31.23 -30.94 -12.99
CA LYS A 134 31.59 -32.35 -12.73
C LYS A 134 31.06 -33.28 -13.82
N ARG A 135 29.80 -33.11 -14.24
CA ARG A 135 29.21 -33.92 -15.33
C ARG A 135 29.92 -33.70 -16.65
N LEU A 136 30.31 -32.46 -16.97
CA LEU A 136 31.09 -32.17 -18.18
C LEU A 136 32.47 -32.84 -18.14
N ALA A 137 33.13 -32.86 -16.98
CA ALA A 137 34.41 -33.57 -16.83
C ALA A 137 34.26 -35.10 -17.04
N LEU A 138 33.19 -35.69 -16.50
CA LEU A 138 32.88 -37.12 -16.74
C LEU A 138 32.57 -37.40 -18.22
N ILE A 139 31.87 -36.49 -18.90
CA ILE A 139 31.60 -36.59 -20.34
C ILE A 139 32.91 -36.50 -21.14
N ASP A 140 33.80 -35.57 -20.81
CA ASP A 140 35.12 -35.45 -21.45
C ASP A 140 35.94 -36.75 -21.31
N GLU A 141 35.95 -37.35 -20.12
CA GLU A 141 36.61 -38.64 -19.90
C GLU A 141 35.96 -39.76 -20.71
N ALA A 142 34.64 -39.84 -20.73
CA ALA A 142 33.92 -40.83 -21.54
C ALA A 142 34.20 -40.65 -23.04
N GLN A 143 34.28 -39.41 -23.53
CA GLN A 143 34.63 -39.11 -24.92
C GLN A 143 36.04 -39.56 -25.26
N LYS A 144 37.03 -39.33 -24.39
CA LYS A 144 38.40 -39.85 -24.59
C LYS A 144 38.43 -41.37 -24.76
N ARG A 145 37.74 -42.10 -23.89
CA ARG A 145 37.62 -43.57 -24.00
C ARG A 145 36.91 -44.01 -25.28
N ILE A 146 35.88 -43.28 -25.72
CA ILE A 146 35.20 -43.54 -27.00
C ILE A 146 36.15 -43.31 -28.17
N THR A 147 36.94 -42.23 -28.17
CA THR A 147 37.93 -41.95 -29.23
C THR A 147 38.98 -43.05 -29.31
N GLU A 148 39.53 -43.50 -28.18
CA GLU A 148 40.45 -44.64 -28.12
C GLU A 148 39.83 -45.91 -28.68
N LEU A 149 38.61 -46.24 -28.27
CA LEU A 149 37.88 -47.41 -28.78
C LEU A 149 37.63 -47.30 -30.29
N SER A 150 37.18 -46.14 -30.78
CA SER A 150 36.97 -45.91 -32.20
C SER A 150 38.27 -46.08 -33.00
N SER A 151 39.42 -45.63 -32.47
CA SER A 151 40.71 -45.86 -33.11
C SER A 151 41.06 -47.35 -33.19
N ASN A 152 40.83 -48.11 -32.11
CA ASN A 152 41.03 -49.56 -32.10
C ASN A 152 40.10 -50.29 -33.10
N VAL A 153 38.84 -49.85 -33.20
CA VAL A 153 37.87 -50.41 -34.14
C VAL A 153 38.25 -50.11 -35.59
N VAL A 154 38.71 -48.89 -35.90
CA VAL A 154 39.20 -48.53 -37.23
C VAL A 154 40.44 -49.36 -37.59
N SER A 155 41.38 -49.50 -36.66
CA SER A 155 42.56 -50.35 -36.86
C SER A 155 42.17 -51.81 -37.14
N LEU A 156 41.21 -52.35 -36.39
CA LEU A 156 40.69 -53.70 -36.63
C LEU A 156 39.99 -53.81 -37.99
N GLN A 157 39.21 -52.79 -38.37
CA GLN A 157 38.55 -52.74 -39.68
C GLN A 157 39.58 -52.71 -40.82
N GLU A 158 40.67 -51.95 -40.70
CA GLU A 158 41.74 -51.90 -41.71
C GLU A 158 42.38 -53.27 -41.93
N VAL A 159 42.70 -53.99 -40.85
CA VAL A 159 43.24 -55.36 -40.90
C VAL A 159 42.25 -56.33 -41.58
N LEU A 160 40.96 -56.21 -41.27
CA LEU A 160 39.93 -57.10 -41.82
C LEU A 160 39.51 -56.74 -43.26
N THR A 161 39.72 -55.50 -43.70
CA THR A 161 39.36 -55.04 -45.04
C THR A 161 40.45 -55.39 -46.07
N ASP A 162 41.72 -55.31 -45.68
CA ASP A 162 42.81 -55.72 -46.56
C ASP A 162 42.92 -57.25 -46.66
N LYS A 163 42.82 -57.78 -47.89
CA LYS A 163 42.79 -59.23 -48.14
C LYS A 163 44.08 -59.93 -47.67
N ARG A 164 45.23 -59.27 -47.79
CA ARG A 164 46.53 -59.85 -47.37
C ARG A 164 46.66 -59.84 -45.86
N SER A 165 46.38 -58.70 -45.22
CA SER A 165 46.44 -58.54 -43.76
C SER A 165 45.47 -59.47 -43.05
N ARG A 166 44.23 -59.61 -43.56
CA ARG A 166 43.25 -60.57 -43.03
C ARG A 166 43.71 -62.02 -43.18
N GLY A 167 44.31 -62.37 -44.33
CA GLY A 167 44.89 -63.69 -44.57
C GLY A 167 46.01 -64.01 -43.58
N ALA A 168 46.98 -63.10 -43.45
CA ALA A 168 48.08 -63.22 -42.50
C ALA A 168 47.59 -63.30 -41.04
N PHE A 169 46.58 -62.50 -40.66
CA PHE A 169 45.97 -62.59 -39.33
C PHE A 169 45.32 -63.96 -39.10
N GLY A 170 44.59 -64.49 -40.10
CA GLY A 170 44.03 -65.83 -40.05
C GLY A 170 45.09 -66.93 -39.88
N GLU A 171 46.20 -66.82 -40.63
CA GLU A 171 47.33 -67.75 -40.54
C GLU A 171 48.02 -67.70 -39.17
N VAL A 172 48.25 -66.51 -38.61
CA VAL A 172 48.84 -66.35 -37.26
C VAL A 172 47.93 -66.92 -36.18
N GLN A 173 46.62 -66.64 -36.26
CA GLN A 173 45.65 -67.22 -35.32
C GLN A 173 45.56 -68.74 -35.44
N MET A 174 45.58 -69.28 -36.67
CA MET A 174 45.63 -70.72 -36.93
C MET A 174 46.90 -71.35 -36.36
N ALA A 175 48.07 -70.75 -36.63
CA ALA A 175 49.36 -71.20 -36.09
C ALA A 175 49.38 -71.22 -34.56
N GLY A 176 48.84 -70.17 -33.92
CA GLY A 176 48.71 -70.10 -32.47
C GLY A 176 47.81 -71.20 -31.91
N LEU A 177 46.65 -71.44 -32.51
CA LEU A 177 45.75 -72.52 -32.10
C LEU A 177 46.41 -73.90 -32.24
N ILE A 178 47.08 -74.16 -33.35
CA ILE A 178 47.76 -75.44 -33.60
C ILE A 178 48.90 -75.63 -32.60
N SER A 179 49.72 -74.60 -32.35
CA SER A 179 50.81 -74.68 -31.36
C SER A 179 50.33 -74.92 -29.92
N ASN A 180 49.13 -74.47 -29.57
CA ASN A 180 48.55 -74.69 -28.24
C ASN A 180 47.96 -76.10 -28.07
N ILE A 181 47.53 -76.73 -29.17
CA ILE A 181 46.82 -78.02 -29.16
C ILE A 181 47.77 -79.19 -29.46
N MET A 182 48.78 -78.97 -30.32
CA MET A 182 49.65 -80.01 -30.85
C MET A 182 51.06 -79.93 -30.25
N PRO A 183 51.70 -81.08 -29.94
CA PRO A 183 53.10 -81.12 -29.50
C PRO A 183 54.07 -80.58 -30.56
N GLU A 184 55.17 -79.98 -30.10
CA GLU A 184 56.26 -79.52 -30.98
C GLU A 184 56.81 -80.70 -31.81
N GLY A 185 56.82 -80.53 -33.14
CA GLY A 185 57.26 -81.55 -34.10
C GLY A 185 56.16 -82.39 -34.74
N SER A 186 54.91 -82.34 -34.25
CA SER A 186 53.77 -83.06 -34.85
C SER A 186 53.05 -82.28 -35.96
N TYR A 187 53.53 -81.09 -36.31
CA TYR A 187 53.00 -80.26 -37.39
C TYR A 187 54.11 -79.41 -38.02
N ALA A 188 53.89 -78.96 -39.26
CA ALA A 188 54.73 -77.99 -39.95
C ALA A 188 53.85 -76.92 -40.62
N LEU A 189 54.11 -75.65 -40.31
CA LEU A 189 53.42 -74.52 -40.96
C LEU A 189 54.03 -74.27 -42.33
N GLN A 190 53.20 -73.85 -43.29
CA GLN A 190 53.64 -73.42 -44.61
C GLN A 190 54.46 -74.48 -45.38
N TYR A 191 54.08 -75.76 -45.24
CA TYR A 191 54.78 -76.92 -45.79
C TYR A 191 54.56 -77.04 -47.31
N SER A 192 55.62 -77.40 -48.05
CA SER A 192 55.55 -77.63 -49.50
C SER A 192 55.41 -79.12 -49.79
N LEU A 193 54.29 -79.50 -50.43
CA LEU A 193 54.03 -80.85 -50.88
C LEU A 193 54.90 -81.20 -52.10
N SER A 194 55.08 -82.50 -52.36
CA SER A 194 55.87 -83.02 -53.49
C SER A 194 55.33 -82.63 -54.87
N ASN A 195 54.07 -82.20 -54.94
CA ASN A 195 53.41 -81.68 -56.16
C ASN A 195 53.64 -80.17 -56.38
N GLY A 196 54.42 -79.50 -55.53
CA GLY A 196 54.70 -78.07 -55.61
C GLY A 196 53.64 -77.17 -54.97
N THR A 197 52.53 -77.72 -54.47
CA THR A 197 51.52 -76.96 -53.73
C THR A 197 51.98 -76.69 -52.31
N ARG A 198 51.85 -75.45 -51.85
CA ARG A 198 52.15 -75.05 -50.46
C ARG A 198 50.85 -75.01 -49.66
N VAL A 199 50.86 -75.64 -48.50
CA VAL A 199 49.71 -75.74 -47.60
C VAL A 199 49.96 -74.93 -46.34
N ASP A 200 48.90 -74.33 -45.79
CA ASP A 200 49.02 -73.40 -44.67
C ASP A 200 49.51 -74.12 -43.39
N CYS A 201 49.08 -75.38 -43.16
CA CYS A 201 49.61 -76.24 -42.11
C CYS A 201 49.55 -77.72 -42.50
N MET A 202 50.63 -78.45 -42.28
CA MET A 202 50.72 -79.90 -42.41
C MET A 202 50.74 -80.54 -41.02
N MET A 203 49.85 -81.48 -40.76
CA MET A 203 49.78 -82.24 -39.51
C MET A 203 50.28 -83.67 -39.72
N PHE A 204 51.29 -84.05 -38.94
CA PHE A 204 51.89 -85.37 -39.00
C PHE A 204 51.25 -86.29 -37.94
N LEU A 205 50.16 -86.94 -38.32
CA LEU A 205 49.49 -87.92 -37.47
C LEU A 205 50.08 -89.35 -37.68
N PRO A 206 50.03 -90.21 -36.64
CA PRO A 206 50.42 -91.62 -36.76
C PRO A 206 49.41 -92.45 -37.58
N ASP A 207 49.88 -93.59 -38.09
CA ASP A 207 49.07 -94.57 -38.84
C ASP A 207 47.89 -95.11 -38.00
N PRO A 208 46.68 -95.38 -38.58
CA PRO A 208 46.31 -95.44 -39.99
C PRO A 208 45.72 -94.14 -40.57
N THR A 209 45.76 -93.04 -39.82
CA THR A 209 45.08 -91.77 -40.14
C THR A 209 45.75 -91.00 -41.30
N GLY A 210 47.05 -91.19 -41.51
CA GLY A 210 47.83 -90.45 -42.52
C GLY A 210 48.05 -88.98 -42.17
N HIS A 211 48.89 -88.29 -42.96
CA HIS A 211 49.14 -86.86 -42.78
C HIS A 211 48.00 -86.01 -43.37
N ILE A 212 47.63 -84.93 -42.69
CA ILE A 212 46.53 -84.04 -43.08
C ILE A 212 47.10 -82.65 -43.39
N ALA A 213 46.71 -82.08 -44.52
CA ALA A 213 47.16 -80.78 -45.03
C ALA A 213 45.99 -79.82 -45.24
#